data_AF-A0A848ZCW5-F1
#
_entry.id   AF-A0A848ZCW5-F1
#
_cell.length_a   1.000
_cell.length_b   1.000
_cell.length_c   1.000
_cell.angle_alpha   90.00
_cell.angle_beta   90.00
_cell.angle_gamma   90.00
#
_symmetry.space_group_name_H-M   'P 1'
#
loop_
_entity.id
_entity.type
_entity.pdbx_description
1 polymer ?
#
loop_
_entity_poly.entity_id
_entity_poly.type
_entity_poly.pdbx_seq_one_letter_code
_entity_poly.pdbx_strand_id
1 'polypeptide(L)'
;MKHLKFILAIILMLFVVIVIVQNHGAMSEQVAFKIDLRFIKYTTTAMSLYFIVTIAFLFGVLVTGFYGIIERFRLKREIKTLVSTSQEKDKELNSLRNLPITSDDVSPSQTDDTEEE
;
A
#
# COMPACT_ATOMS: atom_id res chain seq x y z
N MET A 1 13.46 9.89 7.20
CA MET A 1 14.83 9.43 6.89
C MET A 1 14.89 8.12 6.11
N LYS A 2 14.31 7.00 6.60
CA LYS A 2 14.43 5.68 5.93
C LYS A 2 13.79 5.61 4.53
N HIS A 3 12.62 6.23 4.37
CA HIS A 3 11.91 6.28 3.08
C HIS A 3 12.62 7.13 2.02
N LEU A 4 13.22 8.26 2.43
CA LEU A 4 13.97 9.13 1.52
C LEU A 4 15.22 8.42 0.98
N LYS A 5 15.93 7.67 1.84
CA LYS A 5 17.04 6.81 1.42
C LYS A 5 16.60 5.74 0.42
N PHE A 6 15.41 5.15 0.61
CA PHE A 6 14.86 4.14 -0.30
C PHE A 6 14.49 4.73 -1.66
N ILE A 7 13.87 5.92 -1.68
CA ILE A 7 13.56 6.66 -2.91
C ILE A 7 14.84 7.04 -3.65
N LEU A 8 15.85 7.55 -2.94
CA LEU A 8 17.14 7.89 -3.53
C LEU A 8 17.83 6.65 -4.11
N ALA A 9 17.78 5.51 -3.41
CA ALA A 9 18.34 4.24 -3.90
C ALA A 9 17.64 3.76 -5.18
N ILE A 10 16.31 3.88 -5.27
CA ILE A 10 15.55 3.54 -6.48
C ILE A 10 15.95 4.44 -7.66
N ILE A 11 16.06 5.75 -7.44
CA ILE A 11 16.47 6.70 -8.48
C ILE A 11 17.90 6.42 -8.95
N LEU A 12 18.81 6.15 -8.01
CA LEU A 12 20.20 5.83 -8.32
C LEU A 12 20.31 4.49 -9.08
N MET A 13 19.54 3.49 -8.67
CA MET A 13 19.48 2.21 -9.38
C MET A 13 18.93 2.39 -10.81
N LEU A 14 17.87 3.20 -10.98
CA LEU A 14 17.32 3.54 -12.29
C LEU A 14 18.38 4.21 -13.19
N PHE A 15 19.14 5.15 -12.64
CA PHE A 15 20.22 5.83 -13.35
C PHE A 15 21.32 4.86 -13.79
N VAL A 16 21.74 3.93 -12.91
CA VAL A 16 22.74 2.91 -13.25
C VAL A 16 22.27 2.01 -14.39
N VAL A 17 21.02 1.55 -14.35
CA VAL A 17 20.43 0.71 -15.43
C VAL A 17 20.44 1.47 -16.75
N ILE A 18 20.01 2.73 -16.75
CA ILE A 18 20.03 3.63 -17.92
C ILE A 18 21.45 3.72 -18.50
N VAL A 19 22.47 4.00 -17.67
CA VAL A 19 23.86 4.13 -18.13
C VAL A 19 24.39 2.83 -18.72
N ILE A 20 24.08 1.67 -18.11
CA ILE A 20 24.48 0.36 -18.63
C ILE A 20 23.85 0.11 -20.01
N VAL A 21 22.55 0.39 -20.16
CA VAL A 21 21.82 0.16 -21.42
C VAL A 21 22.33 1.14 -22.50
N GLN A 22 22.72 2.38 -22.17
CA GLN A 22 23.34 3.33 -23.14
C GLN A 22 24.71 2.87 -23.60
N ASN A 23 25.54 2.44 -22.66
CA ASN A 23 26.93 2.11 -22.91
C ASN A 23 27.09 0.81 -23.70
N HIS A 24 26.06 -0.03 -23.77
CA HIS A 24 26.13 -1.26 -24.53
C HIS A 24 26.03 -0.99 -26.04
N GLY A 25 27.13 -1.23 -26.77
CA GLY A 25 27.23 -0.98 -28.22
C GLY A 25 26.14 -1.64 -29.08
N ALA A 26 25.65 -2.82 -28.67
CA ALA A 26 24.54 -3.51 -29.35
C ALA A 26 23.20 -2.75 -29.25
N MET A 27 23.01 -1.91 -28.23
CA MET A 27 21.83 -1.04 -28.07
C MET A 27 21.96 0.28 -28.84
N SER A 28 23.17 0.68 -29.21
CA SER A 28 23.45 1.86 -30.04
C SER A 28 23.22 1.61 -31.52
N GLU A 29 22.98 0.36 -31.93
CA GLU A 29 22.63 0.04 -33.31
C GLU A 29 21.27 0.67 -33.67
N GLN A 30 21.22 1.30 -34.85
CA GLN A 30 20.02 1.95 -35.35
C GLN A 30 19.10 0.89 -35.93
N VAL A 31 18.01 0.60 -35.23
CA VAL A 31 17.09 -0.45 -35.64
C VAL A 31 15.82 0.20 -36.18
N ALA A 32 15.48 -0.11 -37.43
CA ALA A 32 14.22 0.29 -38.04
C ALA A 32 13.20 -0.83 -37.82
N PHE A 33 12.13 -0.52 -37.08
CA PHE A 33 11.04 -1.47 -36.89
C PHE A 33 10.19 -1.53 -38.16
N LYS A 34 10.13 -2.72 -38.76
CA LYS A 34 9.28 -3.01 -39.91
C LYS A 34 8.07 -3.81 -39.44
N ILE A 35 6.89 -3.26 -39.68
CA ILE A 35 5.63 -3.96 -39.51
C ILE A 35 5.17 -4.36 -40.92
N ASP A 36 5.30 -5.64 -41.24
CA ASP A 36 4.78 -6.22 -42.50
C ASP A 36 3.48 -6.97 -42.18
N LEU A 37 2.38 -6.22 -42.11
CA LEU A 37 1.03 -6.78 -42.05
C LEU A 37 0.53 -6.96 -43.49
N ARG A 38 -0.26 -8.03 -43.73
CA ARG A 38 -0.78 -8.42 -45.07
C ARG A 38 -1.31 -7.24 -45.92
N PHE A 39 -1.85 -6.19 -45.30
CA PHE A 39 -2.36 -4.98 -45.95
C PHE A 39 -1.68 -3.66 -45.52
N ILE A 40 -0.76 -3.68 -44.57
CA ILE A 40 -0.12 -2.48 -44.02
C ILE A 40 1.38 -2.74 -43.92
N LYS A 41 2.15 -2.04 -44.76
CA LYS A 41 3.60 -2.00 -44.66
C LYS A 41 4.00 -0.66 -44.07
N TYR A 42 4.39 -0.68 -42.80
CA TYR A 42 4.87 0.51 -42.11
C TYR A 42 6.29 0.29 -41.63
N THR A 43 7.19 1.22 -41.97
CA THR A 43 8.56 1.25 -41.47
C THR A 43 8.72 2.49 -40.63
N THR A 44 9.06 2.30 -39.37
CA THR A 44 9.38 3.39 -38.45
C THR A 44 10.77 3.95 -38.77
N THR A 45 10.95 5.26 -38.57
CA THR A 45 12.26 5.93 -38.66
C THR A 45 13.29 5.20 -37.81
N ALA A 46 14.49 4.99 -38.35
CA ALA A 46 15.58 4.35 -37.65
C ALA A 46 15.87 5.10 -36.34
N MET A 47 15.65 4.43 -35.21
CA MET A 47 15.90 4.97 -33.88
C MET A 47 16.74 3.95 -33.12
N SER A 48 17.68 4.44 -32.31
CA SER A 48 18.50 3.56 -31.47
C SER A 48 17.60 2.82 -30.47
N LEU A 49 17.84 1.51 -30.34
CA LEU A 49 17.10 0.64 -29.42
C LEU A 49 17.10 1.15 -27.98
N TYR A 50 18.20 1.78 -27.57
CA TYR A 50 18.33 2.37 -26.25
C TYR A 50 17.16 3.29 -25.89
N PHE A 51 16.72 4.17 -26.81
CA PHE A 51 15.64 5.10 -26.53
C PHE A 51 14.32 4.40 -26.22
N ILE A 52 13.99 3.38 -27.01
CA ILE A 52 12.74 2.63 -26.89
C ILE A 52 12.73 1.84 -25.58
N VAL A 53 13.82 1.14 -25.29
CA VAL A 53 13.97 0.36 -24.05
C VAL A 53 13.91 1.27 -22.82
N THR A 54 14.55 2.44 -22.89
CA THR A 54 14.55 3.40 -21.79
C THR A 54 13.18 3.97 -21.52
N ILE A 55 12.45 4.38 -22.56
CA ILE A 55 11.10 4.91 -22.40
C ILE A 55 10.17 3.83 -21.85
N ALA A 56 10.24 2.60 -22.38
CA ALA A 56 9.44 1.48 -21.90
C ALA A 56 9.74 1.15 -20.42
N PHE A 57 11.03 1.13 -20.05
CA PHE A 57 11.45 0.92 -18.67
C PHE A 57 10.97 2.04 -17.74
N LEU A 58 11.14 3.30 -18.15
CA LEU A 58 10.71 4.45 -17.38
C LEU A 58 9.19 4.45 -17.18
N PHE A 59 8.44 4.06 -18.21
CA PHE A 59 6.99 3.90 -18.12
C PHE A 59 6.61 2.80 -17.12
N GLY A 60 7.27 1.65 -17.16
CA GLY A 60 7.05 0.57 -16.19
C GLY A 60 7.34 0.99 -14.74
N VAL A 61 8.41 1.76 -14.54
CA VAL A 61 8.76 2.30 -13.21
C VAL A 61 7.74 3.32 -12.74
N LEU A 62 7.26 4.21 -13.62
CA LEU A 62 6.18 5.15 -13.33
C LEU A 62 4.92 4.42 -12.90
N VAL A 63 4.46 3.43 -13.69
CA VAL A 63 3.25 2.64 -13.39
C VAL A 63 3.37 1.94 -12.04
N THR A 64 4.51 1.27 -11.79
CA THR A 64 4.76 0.59 -10.51
C THR A 64 4.80 1.58 -9.35
N GLY A 65 5.42 2.75 -9.55
CA GLY A 65 5.47 3.83 -8.58
C GLY A 65 4.08 4.37 -8.23
N PHE A 66 3.25 4.66 -9.24
CA PHE A 66 1.87 5.10 -9.04
C PHE A 66 1.03 4.06 -8.30
N TYR A 67 1.14 2.78 -8.68
CA TYR A 67 0.44 1.70 -8.01
C TYR A 67 0.84 1.60 -6.53
N GLY A 68 2.14 1.65 -6.23
CA GLY A 68 2.66 1.63 -4.87
C GLY A 68 2.20 2.82 -4.03
N ILE A 69 2.07 4.01 -4.63
CA ILE A 69 1.53 5.21 -3.96
C ILE A 69 0.06 4.99 -3.59
N ILE A 70 -0.77 4.58 -4.55
CA ILE A 70 -2.21 4.35 -4.36
C ILE A 70 -2.44 3.31 -3.25
N GLU A 71 -1.72 2.19 -3.32
CA GLU A 71 -1.80 1.13 -2.32
C GLU A 71 -1.41 1.66 -0.95
N ARG A 72 -0.34 2.46 -0.85
CA ARG A 72 0.08 3.05 0.43
C ARG A 72 -0.97 3.97 1.04
N PHE A 73 -1.70 4.73 0.22
CA PHE A 73 -2.83 5.55 0.70
C PHE A 73 -3.99 4.67 1.19
N ARG A 74 -4.30 3.59 0.48
CA ARG A 74 -5.34 2.62 0.90
C ARG A 74 -4.98 1.97 2.24
N LEU A 75 -3.75 1.47 2.39
CA LEU A 75 -3.28 0.89 3.66
C LEU A 75 -3.33 1.90 4.81
N LYS A 76 -2.92 3.16 4.58
CA LYS A 76 -3.01 4.19 5.62
C LYS A 76 -4.45 4.43 6.09
N ARG A 77 -5.41 4.43 5.15
CA ARG A 77 -6.83 4.59 5.48
C ARG A 77 -7.35 3.40 6.28
N GLU A 78 -7.00 2.18 5.88
CA GLU A 78 -7.40 0.95 6.54
C GLU A 78 -6.84 0.83 7.97
N ILE A 79 -5.57 1.22 8.16
CA ILE A 79 -4.96 1.31 9.49
C ILE A 79 -5.73 2.30 10.37
N LYS A 80 -6.09 3.48 9.83
CA LYS A 80 -6.82 4.49 10.60
C LYS A 80 -8.20 3.96 11.03
N THR A 81 -8.92 3.27 10.15
CA THR A 81 -10.23 2.70 10.47
C THR A 81 -10.13 1.58 11.51
N LEU A 82 -9.15 0.68 11.39
CA LEU A 82 -8.95 -0.39 12.37
C LEU A 82 -8.62 0.17 13.76
N VAL A 83 -7.74 1.17 13.83
CA VAL A 83 -7.36 1.81 15.10
C VAL A 83 -8.56 2.50 15.74
N SER A 84 -9.37 3.23 14.96
CA SER A 84 -10.59 3.87 15.52
C SER A 84 -11.60 2.85 16.03
N THR A 85 -11.83 1.75 15.30
CA THR A 85 -12.76 0.70 15.74
C THR A 85 -12.25 -0.02 16.98
N SER A 86 -10.94 -0.26 17.10
CA SER A 86 -10.36 -0.85 18.30
C SER A 86 -10.57 0.05 19.52
N GLN A 87 -10.32 1.36 19.36
CA GLN A 87 -10.53 2.32 20.45
C GLN A 87 -12.00 2.45 20.86
N GLU A 88 -12.92 2.37 19.90
CA GLU A 88 -14.36 2.41 20.18
C GLU A 88 -14.82 1.17 20.96
N LYS A 89 -14.38 -0.03 20.56
CA LYS A 89 -14.65 -1.26 21.30
C LYS A 89 -14.03 -1.26 22.70
N ASP A 90 -12.81 -0.75 22.85
CA ASP A 90 -12.18 -0.61 24.16
C ASP A 90 -12.97 0.34 25.07
N LYS A 91 -13.57 1.40 24.50
CA LYS A 91 -14.41 2.36 25.22
C LYS A 91 -15.76 1.75 25.63
N GLU A 92 -16.38 0.95 24.77
CA GLU A 92 -17.60 0.20 25.08
C GLU A 92 -17.37 -0.76 26.25
N LEU A 93 -16.29 -1.56 26.20
CA LEU A 93 -15.90 -2.45 27.29
C LEU A 93 -15.66 -1.71 28.61
N ASN A 94 -15.01 -0.55 28.56
CA ASN A 94 -14.76 0.27 29.76
C ASN A 94 -16.05 0.90 30.30
N SER A 95 -16.99 1.27 29.43
CA SER A 95 -18.30 1.79 29.86
C SER A 95 -19.17 0.72 30.53
N LEU A 96 -19.11 -0.53 30.03
CA LEU A 96 -19.80 -1.67 30.61
C LEU A 96 -19.18 -2.13 31.94
N ARG A 97 -17.88 -1.91 32.15
CA ARG A 97 -17.19 -2.16 33.42
C ARG A 97 -17.46 -1.10 34.49
N ASN A 98 -17.93 0.08 34.07
CA ASN A 98 -18.26 1.19 34.96
C ASN A 98 -19.77 1.30 35.23
N LEU A 99 -20.59 0.37 34.73
CA LEU A 99 -21.93 0.20 35.27
C LEU A 99 -21.78 -0.26 36.73
N PRO A 100 -22.40 0.44 37.69
CA PRO A 100 -22.43 -0.05 39.06
C PRO A 100 -23.02 -1.45 39.02
N ILE A 101 -22.28 -2.40 39.58
CA ILE A 101 -22.74 -3.75 39.79
C ILE A 101 -23.93 -3.61 40.75
N THR A 102 -25.16 -3.55 40.23
CA THR A 102 -26.36 -3.92 40.98
C THR A 102 -26.27 -5.43 41.15
N SER A 103 -25.35 -5.83 42.01
CA SER A 103 -25.37 -7.11 42.68
C SER A 103 -25.71 -6.78 44.11
N ASP A 104 -26.80 -7.39 44.56
CA ASP A 104 -27.16 -7.59 45.96
C ASP A 104 -27.92 -6.44 46.61
N ASP A 105 -29.13 -6.17 46.08
CA ASP A 105 -30.26 -5.83 46.95
C ASP A 105 -30.73 -7.12 47.64
N VAL A 106 -29.99 -7.55 48.66
CA VAL A 106 -30.49 -8.53 49.63
C VAL A 106 -31.25 -7.73 50.67
N SER A 107 -32.55 -7.57 50.42
CA SER A 107 -33.52 -7.03 51.35
C SER A 107 -33.31 -7.62 52.76
N PRO A 108 -33.21 -6.80 53.82
CA PRO A 108 -33.25 -7.28 55.18
C PRO A 108 -34.71 -7.59 55.50
N SER A 109 -35.17 -8.80 55.20
CA SER A 109 -36.43 -9.31 55.76
C SER A 109 -36.20 -9.59 57.23
N GLN A 110 -36.45 -8.58 58.06
CA GLN A 110 -36.91 -8.81 59.42
C GLN A 110 -38.19 -9.65 59.34
N THR A 111 -38.14 -10.83 59.93
CA THR A 111 -39.34 -11.54 60.37
C THR A 111 -39.04 -12.02 61.77
N ASP A 112 -39.45 -11.20 62.73
CA ASP A 112 -39.81 -11.66 64.06
C ASP A 112 -40.91 -12.72 63.92
N ASP A 113 -40.72 -13.87 64.53
CA ASP A 113 -41.79 -14.72 65.06
C ASP A 113 -41.20 -15.65 66.13
N THR A 114 -41.29 -15.18 67.38
CA THR A 114 -42.03 -15.78 68.50
C THR A 114 -42.17 -17.32 68.56
N GLU A 115 -41.81 -17.86 69.74
CA GLU A 115 -42.28 -19.12 70.38
C GLU A 115 -41.92 -20.47 69.73
N GLU A 116 -41.21 -21.34 70.46
CA GLU A 116 -41.78 -22.55 71.08
C GLU A 116 -40.73 -23.29 71.96
N GLU A 117 -41.28 -24.04 72.91
CA GLU A 117 -40.79 -24.65 74.18
C GLU A 117 -39.40 -25.31 74.27
#